data_AF-A0A094FAC4-F1
#
_entry.id   AF-A0A094FAC4-F1
#
_cell.length_a   1.000
_cell.length_b   1.000
_cell.length_c   1.000
_cell.angle_alpha   90.00
_cell.angle_beta   90.00
_cell.angle_gamma   90.00
#
_symmetry.space_group_name_H-M   'P 1'
#
loop_
_entity.id
_entity.type
_entity.pdbx_description
1 polymer ?
#
loop_
_entity_poly.entity_id
_entity_poly.type
_entity_poly.pdbx_seq_one_letter_code
_entity_poly.pdbx_strand_id
1 'polypeptide(L)'
;MASPVCYASESYFLAGAPPPSATTAPTPAGTVLTTSLSPTHAFSKTLVSGLTLIPGLGVEGDCHLGAEVQHLSRRGVRPLPENLRQVHLISSEFLGGLVVKPKEGERGERDGKEGEEGKGDGRKWVKPGDLGENITTSGIDLEALTRGTILRFASPTSSTPSPGDARIRITGLRNPCHQIEKFGKGLLAQCTVREKGVVVERKAGIMGVVVAGGRVEEGMGVWVEREGEGVLDVV
;
A
#
# COMPACT_ATOMS: atom_id res chain seq x y z
N MET A 1 -51.12 -23.47 -67.19
CA MET A 1 -50.04 -22.99 -68.08
C MET A 1 -49.11 -22.13 -67.27
N ALA A 2 -47.81 -22.26 -67.53
CA ALA A 2 -46.72 -21.85 -66.65
C ALA A 2 -46.38 -20.34 -66.66
N SER A 3 -45.71 -19.93 -65.58
CA SER A 3 -44.77 -18.79 -65.41
C SER A 3 -45.35 -17.37 -65.22
N PRO A 4 -44.59 -16.42 -64.61
CA PRO A 4 -43.21 -16.53 -64.11
C PRO A 4 -42.95 -16.04 -62.67
N VAL A 5 -41.80 -16.49 -62.17
CA VAL A 5 -41.08 -16.03 -60.99
C VAL A 5 -40.64 -14.57 -61.16
N CYS A 6 -40.91 -13.72 -60.17
CA CYS A 6 -40.27 -12.42 -60.02
C CYS A 6 -39.33 -12.46 -58.80
N TYR A 7 -38.05 -12.36 -59.11
CA TYR A 7 -36.93 -12.26 -58.18
C TYR A 7 -36.88 -10.84 -57.61
N ALA A 8 -37.05 -10.68 -56.30
CA ALA A 8 -36.71 -9.44 -55.61
C ALA A 8 -35.46 -9.71 -54.76
N SER A 9 -34.35 -9.11 -55.17
CA SER A 9 -33.07 -9.12 -54.50
C SER A 9 -33.15 -8.33 -53.19
N GLU A 10 -33.12 -9.01 -52.05
CA GLU A 10 -32.85 -8.35 -50.76
C GLU A 10 -31.34 -8.14 -50.60
N SER A 11 -30.87 -6.98 -51.06
CA SER A 11 -29.58 -6.44 -50.64
C SER A 11 -29.74 -5.82 -49.24
N TYR A 12 -29.76 -6.65 -48.20
CA TYR A 12 -29.49 -6.18 -46.85
C TYR A 12 -28.00 -5.93 -46.72
N PHE A 13 -27.64 -4.65 -46.74
CA PHE A 13 -26.38 -4.16 -46.21
C PHE A 13 -26.22 -4.67 -44.77
N LEU A 14 -25.37 -5.67 -44.57
CA LEU A 14 -24.75 -5.93 -43.27
C LEU A 14 -23.86 -4.73 -42.95
N ALA A 15 -24.44 -3.73 -42.29
CA ALA A 15 -23.65 -2.79 -41.51
C ALA A 15 -22.89 -3.62 -40.49
N GLY A 16 -21.60 -3.85 -40.76
CA GLY A 16 -20.70 -4.56 -39.86
C GLY A 16 -20.78 -3.90 -38.50
N ALA A 17 -21.17 -4.68 -37.49
CA ALA A 17 -21.01 -4.25 -36.10
C ALA A 17 -19.56 -3.78 -35.91
N PRO A 18 -19.32 -2.65 -35.24
CA PRO A 18 -17.96 -2.26 -34.93
C PRO A 18 -17.28 -3.43 -34.19
N PRO A 19 -16.00 -3.74 -34.49
CA PRO A 19 -15.29 -4.76 -33.74
C PRO A 19 -15.37 -4.41 -32.24
N PRO A 20 -15.55 -5.40 -31.34
CA PRO A 20 -15.58 -5.13 -29.92
C PRO A 20 -14.31 -4.35 -29.57
N SER A 21 -14.50 -3.15 -29.00
CA SER A 21 -13.42 -2.28 -28.57
C SER A 21 -12.40 -3.12 -27.79
N ALA A 22 -11.13 -3.05 -28.20
CA ALA A 22 -10.04 -3.79 -27.60
C ALA A 22 -10.16 -3.74 -26.07
N THR A 23 -10.47 -4.89 -25.46
CA THR A 23 -10.48 -5.02 -24.00
C THR A 23 -9.04 -4.82 -23.55
N THR A 24 -8.71 -3.62 -23.09
CA THR A 24 -7.42 -3.35 -22.45
C THR A 24 -7.24 -4.40 -21.37
N ALA A 25 -6.14 -5.14 -21.44
CA ALA A 25 -5.84 -6.16 -20.44
C ALA A 25 -5.95 -5.52 -19.04
N PRO A 26 -6.54 -6.23 -18.07
CA PRO A 26 -6.62 -5.71 -16.71
C PRO A 26 -5.20 -5.33 -16.26
N THR A 27 -5.06 -4.14 -15.69
CA THR A 27 -3.78 -3.56 -15.26
C THR A 27 -3.84 -3.42 -13.74
N PRO A 28 -2.73 -3.62 -13.01
CA PRO A 28 -2.72 -3.42 -11.56
C PRO A 28 -3.08 -1.97 -11.20
N ALA A 29 -3.73 -1.79 -10.04
CA ALA A 29 -4.08 -0.47 -9.51
C ALA A 29 -2.86 0.31 -9.00
N GLY A 30 -1.77 -0.39 -8.71
CA GLY A 30 -0.50 0.21 -8.32
C GLY A 30 0.65 -0.79 -8.41
N THR A 31 1.81 -0.43 -7.90
CA THR A 31 3.03 -1.26 -7.93
C THR A 31 3.72 -1.22 -6.57
N VAL A 32 4.34 -2.32 -6.17
CA VAL A 32 5.25 -2.36 -5.02
C VAL A 32 6.57 -1.70 -5.44
N LEU A 33 6.94 -0.62 -4.77
CA LEU A 33 8.21 0.06 -5.02
C LEU A 33 9.34 -0.47 -4.14
N THR A 34 9.10 -0.63 -2.85
CA THR A 34 10.12 -1.18 -1.95
C THR A 34 9.49 -2.03 -0.87
N THR A 35 10.31 -2.90 -0.29
CA THR A 35 9.96 -3.71 0.86
C THR A 35 10.93 -3.49 2.01
N SER A 36 10.44 -3.49 3.24
CA SER A 36 11.24 -3.33 4.44
C SER A 36 10.67 -4.08 5.64
N LEU A 37 11.55 -4.43 6.59
CA LEU A 37 11.17 -5.05 7.86
C LEU A 37 12.12 -4.63 8.97
N SER A 38 11.74 -4.90 10.21
CA SER A 38 12.65 -4.80 11.35
C SER A 38 12.44 -5.97 12.30
N PRO A 39 13.50 -6.72 12.66
CA PRO A 39 13.40 -7.78 13.66
C PRO A 39 13.28 -7.25 15.10
N THR A 40 13.29 -5.92 15.28
CA THR A 40 13.19 -5.25 16.59
C THR A 40 12.10 -4.17 16.56
N HIS A 41 11.65 -3.72 17.73
CA HIS A 41 10.71 -2.59 17.86
C HIS A 41 11.32 -1.20 17.53
N ALA A 42 12.27 -1.15 16.60
CA ALA A 42 12.74 0.09 16.00
C ALA A 42 11.58 0.79 15.25
N PHE A 43 11.58 2.12 15.26
CA PHE A 43 10.55 2.90 14.57
C PHE A 43 10.66 2.76 13.04
N SER A 44 11.89 2.87 12.53
CA SER A 44 12.20 2.71 11.11
C SER A 44 12.57 1.25 10.80
N LYS A 45 12.33 0.86 9.55
CA LYS A 45 12.61 -0.48 9.01
C LYS A 45 13.71 -0.42 7.96
N THR A 46 14.43 -1.53 7.79
CA THR A 46 15.50 -1.65 6.82
C THR A 46 14.97 -2.24 5.53
N LEU A 47 15.40 -1.68 4.38
CA LEU A 47 15.05 -2.21 3.07
C LEU A 47 15.55 -3.65 2.90
N VAL A 48 14.71 -4.49 2.29
CA VAL A 48 15.02 -5.87 1.92
C VAL A 48 14.53 -6.12 0.49
N SER A 49 15.07 -7.14 -0.18
CA SER A 49 14.71 -7.47 -1.57
C SER A 49 13.30 -8.03 -1.73
N GLY A 50 12.70 -8.54 -0.64
CA GLY A 50 11.33 -9.02 -0.62
C GLY A 50 10.90 -9.46 0.76
N LEU A 51 9.59 -9.68 0.92
CA LEU A 51 8.95 -10.16 2.14
C LEU A 51 8.28 -11.51 1.90
N THR A 52 8.34 -12.37 2.91
CA THR A 52 7.45 -13.54 3.01
C THR A 52 6.26 -13.16 3.89
N LEU A 53 5.06 -13.18 3.34
CA LEU A 53 3.82 -13.01 4.11
C LEU A 53 3.30 -14.36 4.59
N ILE A 54 2.96 -14.45 5.87
CA ILE A 54 2.45 -15.66 6.52
C ILE A 54 1.00 -15.42 6.95
N PRO A 55 0.02 -16.24 6.50
CA PRO A 55 -1.40 -16.07 6.82
C PRO A 55 -1.65 -15.94 8.31
N GLY A 56 -2.40 -14.91 8.69
CA GLY A 56 -2.77 -14.65 10.08
C GLY A 56 -1.61 -14.29 11.02
N LEU A 57 -0.37 -14.21 10.54
CA LEU A 57 0.80 -13.89 11.35
C LEU A 57 1.50 -12.60 10.91
N GLY A 58 1.54 -12.29 9.61
CA GLY A 58 2.18 -11.07 9.09
C GLY A 58 3.47 -11.34 8.34
N VAL A 59 4.43 -10.44 8.49
CA VAL A 59 5.70 -10.46 7.76
C VAL A 59 6.72 -11.32 8.50
N GLU A 60 7.23 -12.36 7.84
CA GLU A 60 8.33 -13.19 8.38
C GLU A 60 9.54 -12.34 8.79
N GLY A 61 10.03 -12.53 10.01
CA GLY A 61 11.19 -11.81 10.53
C GLY A 61 10.91 -10.37 11.01
N ASP A 62 9.68 -9.86 10.88
CA ASP A 62 9.29 -8.57 11.47
C ASP A 62 8.89 -8.74 12.95
N CYS A 63 9.24 -7.76 13.79
CA CYS A 63 8.92 -7.82 15.22
C CYS A 63 7.42 -7.86 15.51
N HIS A 64 6.58 -7.37 14.58
CA HIS A 64 5.12 -7.39 14.73
C HIS A 64 4.49 -8.72 14.31
N LEU A 65 5.27 -9.72 13.93
CA LEU A 65 4.77 -11.04 13.55
C LEU A 65 4.03 -11.71 14.72
N GLY A 66 2.80 -12.15 14.48
CA GLY A 66 1.99 -12.88 15.45
C GLY A 66 0.49 -12.72 15.22
N ALA A 67 -0.28 -13.71 15.68
CA ALA A 67 -1.74 -13.72 15.57
C ALA A 67 -2.43 -12.73 16.53
N GLU A 68 -1.78 -12.42 17.65
CA GLU A 68 -2.36 -11.62 18.74
C GLU A 68 -1.58 -10.31 18.94
N VAL A 69 -2.27 -9.29 19.45
CA VAL A 69 -1.66 -7.98 19.72
C VAL A 69 -0.57 -8.08 20.78
N GLN A 70 0.63 -7.65 20.44
CA GLN A 70 1.78 -7.61 21.36
C GLN A 70 1.84 -6.34 22.24
N HIS A 71 0.89 -5.41 22.09
CA HIS A 71 0.93 -4.12 22.78
C HIS A 71 0.79 -4.27 24.31
N LEU A 72 1.74 -3.68 25.06
CA LEU A 72 1.82 -3.80 26.53
C LEU A 72 0.52 -3.43 27.25
N SER A 73 -0.24 -2.45 26.74
CA SER A 73 -1.51 -2.02 27.34
C SER A 73 -2.64 -3.06 27.28
N ARG A 74 -2.53 -4.08 26.40
CA ARG A 74 -3.56 -5.11 26.22
C ARG A 74 -3.20 -6.44 26.89
N ARG A 75 -2.08 -6.50 27.62
CA ARG A 75 -1.60 -7.71 28.33
C ARG A 75 -2.62 -8.30 29.31
N GLY A 76 -3.53 -7.49 29.86
CA GLY A 76 -4.57 -7.90 30.80
C GLY A 76 -5.88 -8.39 30.18
N VAL A 77 -6.06 -8.27 28.86
CA VAL A 77 -7.29 -8.70 28.17
C VAL A 77 -7.21 -10.19 27.84
N ARG A 78 -8.28 -10.95 28.08
CA ARG A 78 -8.41 -12.37 27.72
C ARG A 78 -9.79 -12.67 27.12
N PRO A 79 -9.86 -13.32 25.93
CA PRO A 79 -8.74 -13.71 25.07
C PRO A 79 -7.97 -12.48 24.55
N LEU A 80 -6.71 -12.66 24.14
CA LEU A 80 -5.95 -11.55 23.60
C LEU A 80 -6.58 -11.10 22.27
N PRO A 81 -6.67 -9.78 22.00
CA PRO A 81 -7.21 -9.31 20.74
C PRO A 81 -6.34 -9.73 19.55
N GLU A 82 -6.98 -9.96 18.40
CA GLU A 82 -6.32 -10.25 17.14
C GLU A 82 -5.37 -9.13 16.70
N ASN A 83 -4.23 -9.51 16.14
CA ASN A 83 -3.29 -8.57 15.54
C ASN A 83 -3.84 -8.01 14.22
N LEU A 84 -4.38 -6.81 14.27
CA LEU A 84 -4.89 -6.10 13.08
C LEU A 84 -3.79 -5.34 12.32
N ARG A 85 -2.52 -5.42 12.75
CA ARG A 85 -1.40 -4.61 12.27
C ARG A 85 -0.26 -5.50 11.74
N GLN A 86 -0.61 -6.57 11.05
CA GLN A 86 0.36 -7.57 10.60
C GLN A 86 1.26 -7.06 9.46
N VAL A 87 0.74 -6.16 8.62
CA VAL A 87 1.45 -5.54 7.51
C VAL A 87 1.12 -4.06 7.44
N HIS A 88 2.14 -3.22 7.27
CA HIS A 88 1.99 -1.77 7.16
C HIS A 88 2.29 -1.32 5.72
N LEU A 89 1.47 -0.44 5.15
CA LEU A 89 1.69 0.09 3.80
C LEU A 89 1.63 1.62 3.80
N ILE A 90 2.47 2.25 2.98
CA ILE A 90 2.46 3.70 2.70
C ILE A 90 2.67 3.90 1.19
N SER A 91 2.04 4.93 0.61
CA SER A 91 2.29 5.36 -0.78
C SER A 91 3.55 6.23 -0.89
N SER A 92 4.31 6.04 -1.96
CA SER A 92 5.50 6.84 -2.25
C SER A 92 5.19 8.30 -2.50
N GLU A 93 4.01 8.58 -3.03
CA GLU A 93 3.46 9.89 -3.28
C GLU A 93 3.30 10.67 -1.98
N PHE A 94 2.83 9.99 -0.92
CA PHE A 94 2.78 10.57 0.41
C PHE A 94 4.19 10.80 0.97
N LEU A 95 5.08 9.80 0.93
CA LEU A 95 6.45 9.93 1.44
C LEU A 95 7.25 11.05 0.77
N GLY A 96 7.14 11.17 -0.56
CA GLY A 96 7.80 12.20 -1.34
C GLY A 96 7.31 13.62 -1.01
N GLY A 97 6.12 13.75 -0.41
CA GLY A 97 5.63 15.02 0.12
C GLY A 97 6.20 15.39 1.49
N LEU A 98 6.88 14.48 2.18
CA LEU A 98 7.34 14.68 3.56
C LEU A 98 8.78 15.20 3.61
N VAL A 99 8.98 16.21 4.46
CA VAL A 99 10.29 16.81 4.71
C VAL A 99 10.58 16.93 6.20
N VAL A 100 11.82 16.64 6.59
CA VAL A 100 12.31 16.75 7.95
C VAL A 100 13.42 17.79 8.01
N LYS A 101 13.38 18.65 9.03
CA LYS A 101 14.50 19.55 9.31
C LYS A 101 15.65 18.75 9.94
N PRO A 102 16.90 18.93 9.47
CA PRO A 102 18.06 18.29 10.09
C PRO A 102 18.18 18.75 11.55
N LYS A 103 18.68 17.87 12.42
CA LYS A 103 18.97 18.24 13.81
C LYS A 103 20.16 19.20 13.82
N GLU A 104 20.11 20.23 14.66
CA GLU A 104 21.26 21.12 14.90
C GLU A 104 22.48 20.29 15.29
N GLY A 105 23.56 20.36 14.50
CA GLY A 105 24.82 19.65 14.75
C GLY A 105 25.11 18.47 13.81
N GLU A 106 24.12 17.94 13.08
CA GLU A 106 24.35 16.96 12.01
C GLU A 106 24.84 17.68 10.72
N ARG A 107 26.07 18.20 10.74
CA ARG A 107 26.79 18.47 9.48
C ARG A 107 27.13 17.11 8.90
N GLY A 108 26.41 16.72 7.85
CA GLY A 108 26.47 15.36 7.27
C GLY A 108 27.90 14.85 7.10
N GLU A 109 28.17 13.66 7.66
CA GLU A 109 29.26 12.82 7.17
C GLU A 109 29.02 12.62 5.68
N ARG A 110 30.00 13.06 4.88
CA ARG A 110 30.04 12.80 3.43
C ARG A 110 30.41 11.33 3.22
N ASP A 111 29.50 10.43 3.56
CA ASP A 111 29.51 9.10 2.94
C ASP A 111 29.08 9.33 1.50
N GLY A 112 29.97 9.05 0.55
CA GLY A 112 29.87 9.39 -0.88
C GLY A 112 28.75 8.74 -1.67
N LYS A 113 27.51 8.82 -1.17
CA LYS A 113 26.27 8.63 -1.92
C LYS A 113 25.51 9.94 -1.88
N GLU A 114 25.46 10.62 -3.01
CA GLU A 114 24.67 11.82 -3.26
C GLU A 114 23.23 11.57 -2.77
N GLY A 115 22.91 12.09 -1.58
CA GLY A 115 21.53 12.17 -1.13
C GLY A 115 20.86 13.25 -1.95
N GLU A 116 19.76 12.92 -2.63
CA GLU A 116 18.97 13.89 -3.40
C GLU A 116 18.62 15.09 -2.52
N GLU A 117 19.33 16.19 -2.77
CA GLU A 117 19.23 17.42 -2.00
C GLU A 117 17.84 18.03 -2.21
N GLY A 118 17.05 18.11 -1.14
CA GLY A 118 15.84 18.91 -1.13
C GLY A 118 16.21 20.38 -1.34
N LYS A 119 15.81 20.95 -2.48
CA LYS A 119 16.02 22.36 -2.88
C LYS A 119 16.05 23.32 -1.67
N GLY A 120 17.22 23.86 -1.37
CA GLY A 120 17.42 25.22 -0.84
C GLY A 120 17.30 25.52 0.66
N ASP A 121 16.91 24.59 1.54
CA ASP A 121 16.72 24.90 2.99
C ASP A 121 17.26 23.82 3.95
N GLY A 122 18.17 22.96 3.47
CA GLY A 122 18.79 21.89 4.28
C GLY A 122 17.83 20.77 4.74
N ARG A 123 16.58 20.76 4.29
CA ARG A 123 15.59 19.73 4.64
C ARG A 123 15.92 18.38 3.98
N LYS A 124 15.69 17.30 4.72
CA LYS A 124 15.89 15.91 4.28
C LYS A 124 14.53 15.27 3.98
N TRP A 125 14.46 14.53 2.87
CA TRP A 125 13.28 13.73 2.52
C TRP A 125 13.15 12.51 3.43
N VAL A 126 11.91 12.11 3.70
CA VAL A 126 11.61 10.84 4.38
C VAL A 126 11.77 9.71 3.37
N LYS A 127 12.61 8.71 3.70
CA LYS A 127 12.91 7.59 2.82
C LYS A 127 11.93 6.43 3.03
N PRO A 128 11.78 5.53 2.05
CA PRO A 128 11.07 4.28 2.26
C PRO A 128 11.63 3.48 3.44
N GLY A 129 10.75 3.00 4.30
CA GLY A 129 11.03 2.32 5.57
C GLY A 129 11.19 3.25 6.77
N ASP A 130 11.42 4.56 6.57
CA ASP A 130 11.68 5.49 7.69
C ASP A 130 10.50 5.59 8.65
N LEU A 131 9.26 5.50 8.13
CA LEU A 131 8.04 5.56 8.92
C LEU A 131 7.55 4.19 9.38
N GLY A 132 8.33 3.12 9.19
CA GLY A 132 8.00 1.78 9.69
C GLY A 132 6.87 1.09 8.91
N GLU A 133 6.61 1.48 7.68
CA GLU A 133 5.87 0.68 6.71
C GLU A 133 6.66 -0.57 6.30
N ASN A 134 5.99 -1.65 5.91
CA ASN A 134 6.63 -2.83 5.34
C ASN A 134 6.70 -2.77 3.81
N ILE A 135 5.68 -2.19 3.18
CA ILE A 135 5.58 -2.10 1.73
C ILE A 135 5.34 -0.64 1.37
N THR A 136 6.20 -0.08 0.53
CA THR A 136 5.94 1.20 -0.13
C THR A 136 5.34 0.91 -1.50
N THR A 137 4.19 1.51 -1.80
CA THR A 137 3.50 1.35 -3.08
C THR A 137 3.52 2.64 -3.91
N SER A 138 3.21 2.55 -5.19
CA SER A 138 2.93 3.70 -6.06
C SER A 138 1.70 3.46 -6.93
N GLY A 139 1.09 4.54 -7.41
CA GLY A 139 -0.05 4.53 -8.34
C GLY A 139 -1.40 4.23 -7.68
N ILE A 140 -1.42 3.84 -6.40
CA ILE A 140 -2.62 3.50 -5.65
C ILE A 140 -2.83 4.47 -4.47
N ASP A 141 -4.03 5.06 -4.40
CA ASP A 141 -4.47 5.86 -3.25
C ASP A 141 -4.95 4.91 -2.14
N LEU A 142 -4.05 4.58 -1.21
CA LEU A 142 -4.30 3.61 -0.15
C LEU A 142 -5.36 4.12 0.84
N GLU A 143 -5.33 5.40 1.17
CA GLU A 143 -6.21 6.05 2.14
C GLU A 143 -7.64 6.20 1.63
N ALA A 144 -7.85 6.23 0.31
CA ALA A 144 -9.17 6.23 -0.31
C ALA A 144 -9.85 4.84 -0.36
N LEU A 145 -9.12 3.76 -0.07
CA LEU A 145 -9.69 2.41 -0.05
C LEU A 145 -10.64 2.22 1.14
N THR A 146 -11.42 1.13 1.11
CA THR A 146 -12.40 0.82 2.16
C THR A 146 -11.93 -0.31 3.07
N ARG A 147 -12.44 -0.33 4.32
CA ARG A 147 -12.12 -1.39 5.28
C ARG A 147 -12.58 -2.74 4.73
N GLY A 148 -11.72 -3.75 4.81
CA GLY A 148 -12.01 -5.09 4.29
C GLY A 148 -11.61 -5.31 2.83
N THR A 149 -11.15 -4.26 2.13
CA THR A 149 -10.56 -4.38 0.79
C THR A 149 -9.45 -5.42 0.80
N ILE A 150 -9.43 -6.29 -0.22
CA ILE A 150 -8.38 -7.28 -0.44
C ILE A 150 -7.42 -6.75 -1.48
N LEU A 151 -6.18 -6.50 -1.05
CA LEU A 151 -5.07 -6.22 -1.95
C LEU A 151 -4.32 -7.52 -2.25
N ARG A 152 -4.05 -7.75 -3.52
CA ARG A 152 -3.27 -8.88 -4.01
C ARG A 152 -1.99 -8.40 -4.68
N PHE A 153 -0.88 -9.06 -4.38
CA PHE A 153 0.43 -8.78 -4.96
C PHE A 153 0.76 -9.87 -5.98
N ALA A 154 0.83 -9.50 -7.26
CA ALA A 154 1.09 -10.43 -8.35
C ALA A 154 2.42 -10.11 -9.06
N SER A 155 3.11 -11.15 -9.53
CA SER A 155 4.36 -11.00 -10.28
C SER A 155 4.16 -10.12 -11.52
N PRO A 156 5.08 -9.18 -11.84
CA PRO A 156 4.98 -8.36 -13.05
C PRO A 156 5.07 -9.19 -14.34
N THR A 157 5.64 -10.39 -14.27
CA THR A 157 5.75 -11.31 -15.41
C THR A 157 4.47 -12.13 -15.67
N SER A 158 3.49 -12.06 -14.77
CA SER A 158 2.21 -12.74 -14.92
C SER A 158 1.15 -11.75 -15.34
N SER A 159 0.55 -11.96 -16.51
CA SER A 159 -0.57 -11.14 -17.00
C SER A 159 -1.86 -11.38 -16.20
N THR A 160 -1.92 -12.46 -15.42
CA THR A 160 -3.07 -12.81 -14.58
C THR A 160 -2.64 -13.16 -13.16
N PRO A 161 -3.34 -12.66 -12.13
CA PRO A 161 -3.07 -13.04 -10.75
C PRO A 161 -3.20 -14.56 -10.50
N SER A 162 -2.22 -15.14 -9.82
CA SER A 162 -2.14 -16.57 -9.47
C SER A 162 -2.85 -16.85 -8.14
N PRO A 163 -3.43 -18.05 -7.93
CA PRO A 163 -3.95 -18.46 -6.63
C PRO A 163 -2.93 -18.34 -5.48
N GLY A 164 -1.64 -18.53 -5.78
CA GLY A 164 -0.52 -18.45 -4.83
C GLY A 164 -0.02 -17.02 -4.53
N ASP A 165 -0.63 -16.01 -5.13
CA ASP A 165 -0.30 -14.61 -4.84
C ASP A 165 -0.62 -14.25 -3.38
N ALA A 166 0.28 -13.48 -2.78
CA ALA A 166 0.08 -12.97 -1.45
C ALA A 166 -1.12 -12.00 -1.43
N ARG A 167 -1.94 -12.09 -0.39
CA ARG A 167 -3.12 -11.24 -0.21
C ARG A 167 -3.19 -10.70 1.20
N ILE A 168 -3.53 -9.43 1.30
CA ILE A 168 -3.83 -8.79 2.57
C ILE A 168 -5.24 -8.23 2.56
N ARG A 169 -5.88 -8.20 3.72
CA ARG A 169 -7.13 -7.50 3.95
C ARG A 169 -6.85 -6.23 4.74
N ILE A 170 -7.29 -5.09 4.20
CA ILE A 170 -7.14 -3.79 4.86
C ILE A 170 -7.97 -3.78 6.15
N THR A 171 -7.33 -3.42 7.25
CA THR A 171 -7.96 -3.29 8.56
C THR A 171 -8.27 -1.85 8.93
N GLY A 172 -7.55 -0.87 8.38
CA GLY A 172 -7.83 0.55 8.61
C GLY A 172 -6.60 1.43 8.43
N LEU A 173 -6.72 2.69 8.85
CA LEU A 173 -5.63 3.67 8.79
C LEU A 173 -4.60 3.41 9.86
N ARG A 174 -3.34 3.70 9.54
CA ARG A 174 -2.29 3.86 10.54
C ARG A 174 -2.61 5.06 11.42
N ASN A 175 -2.24 4.98 12.70
CA ASN A 175 -2.33 6.11 13.61
C ASN A 175 -1.00 6.86 13.67
N PRO A 176 -0.85 8.05 13.07
CA PRO A 176 0.32 8.88 13.29
C PRO A 176 0.47 9.18 14.78
N CYS A 177 1.64 8.88 15.35
CA CYS A 177 1.86 8.99 16.78
C CYS A 177 3.12 9.81 17.10
N HIS A 178 3.38 9.99 18.39
CA HIS A 178 4.53 10.76 18.88
C HIS A 178 5.90 10.21 18.41
N GLN A 179 6.00 8.95 17.96
CA GLN A 179 7.24 8.40 17.41
C GLN A 179 7.63 9.10 16.09
N ILE A 180 6.64 9.51 15.27
CA ILE A 180 6.88 10.30 14.05
C ILE A 180 7.48 11.68 14.41
N GLU A 181 6.94 12.32 15.45
CA GLU A 181 7.47 13.61 15.93
C GLU A 181 8.89 13.47 16.51
N LYS A 182 9.18 12.35 17.18
CA LYS A 182 10.54 12.02 17.66
C LYS A 182 11.52 11.76 16.52
N PHE A 183 11.05 11.17 15.42
CA PHE A 183 11.84 10.95 14.21
C PHE A 183 12.21 12.29 13.56
N GLY A 184 11.24 13.18 13.38
CA GLY A 184 11.43 14.49 12.78
C GLY A 184 10.51 15.56 13.36
N LYS A 185 11.08 16.66 13.83
CA LYS A 185 10.31 17.79 14.38
C LYS A 185 9.36 18.36 13.32
N GLY A 186 8.08 18.44 13.65
CA GLY A 186 7.01 18.92 12.77
C GLY A 186 6.53 17.88 11.75
N LEU A 187 7.06 16.65 11.77
CA LEU A 187 6.66 15.62 10.81
C LEU A 187 5.26 15.07 11.14
N LEU A 188 4.90 14.97 12.42
CA LEU A 188 3.57 14.48 12.81
C LEU A 188 2.45 15.39 12.28
N ALA A 189 2.70 16.70 12.24
CA ALA A 189 1.76 17.67 11.68
C ALA A 189 1.57 17.48 10.17
N GLN A 190 2.58 17.00 9.44
CA GLN A 190 2.47 16.71 8.00
C GLN A 190 1.64 15.43 7.74
N CYS A 191 1.57 14.51 8.70
CA CYS A 191 0.79 13.27 8.59
C CYS A 191 -0.68 13.41 9.02
N THR A 192 -1.14 14.60 9.42
CA THR A 192 -2.50 14.83 9.92
C THR A 192 -3.10 16.12 9.36
N VAL A 193 -4.39 16.11 9.04
CA VAL A 193 -5.15 17.33 8.74
C VAL A 193 -5.99 17.67 9.96
N ARG A 194 -5.95 18.94 10.36
CA ARG A 194 -6.69 19.44 11.52
C ARG A 194 -7.62 20.57 11.14
N GLU A 195 -8.84 20.50 11.63
CA GLU A 195 -9.84 21.55 11.55
C GLU A 195 -10.25 21.96 12.97
N LYS A 196 -10.20 23.26 13.27
CA LYS A 196 -10.56 23.80 14.60
C LYS A 196 -9.87 23.07 15.77
N GLY A 197 -8.64 22.60 15.55
CA GLY A 197 -7.85 21.87 16.56
C GLY A 197 -8.12 20.36 16.64
N VAL A 198 -9.07 19.83 15.88
CA VAL A 198 -9.42 18.40 15.83
C VAL A 198 -8.79 17.74 14.61
N VAL A 199 -8.21 16.55 14.76
CA VAL A 199 -7.67 15.76 13.64
C VAL A 199 -8.84 15.17 12.85
N VAL A 200 -9.02 15.63 11.61
CA VAL A 200 -10.08 15.17 10.69
C VAL A 200 -9.57 14.15 9.67
N GLU A 201 -8.27 14.16 9.35
CA GLU A 201 -7.68 13.23 8.38
C GLU A 201 -6.30 12.75 8.87
N ARG A 202 -5.94 11.52 8.51
CA ARG A 202 -4.64 10.89 8.80
C ARG A 202 -4.09 10.29 7.52
N LYS A 203 -2.85 10.64 7.18
CA LYS A 203 -2.24 10.35 5.88
C LYS A 203 -1.04 9.41 5.97
N ALA A 204 -0.90 8.66 7.06
CA ALA A 204 0.30 7.83 7.28
C ALA A 204 0.14 6.39 6.76
N GLY A 205 -0.66 6.17 5.72
CA GLY A 205 -0.91 4.86 5.14
C GLY A 205 -1.88 3.97 5.93
N ILE A 206 -1.88 2.69 5.56
CA ILE A 206 -2.87 1.69 6.00
C ILE A 206 -2.23 0.51 6.73
N MET A 207 -3.07 -0.22 7.44
CA MET A 207 -2.78 -1.50 8.09
C MET A 207 -3.54 -2.62 7.40
N GLY A 208 -2.98 -3.83 7.44
CA GLY A 208 -3.67 -5.03 6.97
C GLY A 208 -3.28 -6.30 7.71
N VAL A 209 -4.08 -7.33 7.47
CA VAL A 209 -3.83 -8.72 7.91
C VAL A 209 -3.60 -9.62 6.70
N VAL A 210 -2.70 -10.59 6.82
CA VAL A 210 -2.40 -11.52 5.73
C VAL A 210 -3.51 -12.56 5.66
N VAL A 211 -4.21 -12.62 4.54
CA VAL A 211 -5.27 -13.63 4.29
C VAL A 211 -4.77 -14.78 3.45
N ALA A 212 -3.79 -14.55 2.57
CA ALA A 212 -3.06 -15.59 1.85
C ALA A 212 -1.58 -15.24 1.83
N GLY A 213 -0.74 -16.23 2.14
CA GLY A 213 0.70 -16.07 2.19
C GLY A 213 1.32 -16.06 0.80
N GLY A 214 2.58 -15.68 0.74
CA GLY A 214 3.32 -15.59 -0.51
C GLY A 214 4.42 -14.56 -0.43
N ARG A 215 5.15 -14.41 -1.54
CA ARG A 215 6.24 -13.46 -1.64
C ARG A 215 5.75 -12.12 -2.17
N VAL A 216 6.28 -11.03 -1.61
CA VAL A 216 6.06 -9.66 -2.09
C VAL A 216 7.42 -9.03 -2.35
N GLU A 217 7.62 -8.52 -3.55
CA GLU A 217 8.90 -7.96 -4.02
C GLU A 217 8.65 -6.65 -4.79
N GLU A 218 9.71 -5.87 -4.94
CA GLU A 218 9.72 -4.72 -5.84
C GLU A 218 9.26 -5.09 -7.25
N GLY A 219 8.47 -4.20 -7.86
CA GLY A 219 7.92 -4.36 -9.20
C GLY A 219 6.64 -5.20 -9.27
N MET A 220 6.24 -5.89 -8.19
CA MET A 220 4.96 -6.62 -8.19
C MET A 220 3.77 -5.68 -8.31
N GLY A 221 2.77 -6.08 -9.11
CA GLY A 221 1.53 -5.34 -9.26
C GLY A 221 0.65 -5.46 -8.03
N VAL A 222 0.08 -4.34 -7.58
CA VAL A 222 -0.90 -4.25 -6.51
C VAL A 222 -2.29 -4.20 -7.13
N TRP A 223 -3.09 -5.23 -6.87
CA TRP A 223 -4.44 -5.38 -7.40
C TRP A 223 -5.46 -5.21 -6.30
N VAL A 224 -6.52 -4.45 -6.57
CA VAL A 224 -7.73 -4.46 -5.76
C VAL A 224 -8.55 -5.67 -6.21
N GLU A 225 -8.40 -6.79 -5.51
CA GLU A 225 -9.11 -8.04 -5.83
C GLU A 225 -10.59 -7.97 -5.44
N ARG A 226 -10.87 -7.31 -4.31
CA ARG A 226 -12.22 -7.13 -3.78
C ARG A 226 -12.27 -5.83 -3.00
N GLU A 227 -13.25 -5.00 -3.26
CA GLU A 227 -13.53 -3.83 -2.45
C GLU A 227 -14.16 -4.22 -1.11
N GLY A 228 -13.79 -3.49 -0.06
CA GLY A 228 -14.47 -3.56 1.22
C GLY A 228 -15.67 -2.61 1.29
N GLU A 229 -16.13 -2.34 2.51
CA GLU A 229 -17.27 -1.46 2.76
C GLU A 229 -16.91 -0.36 3.78
N GLY A 230 -17.68 0.72 3.76
CA GLY A 230 -17.52 1.83 4.70
C GLY A 230 -16.23 2.63 4.49
N VAL A 231 -15.75 3.27 5.56
CA VAL A 231 -14.54 4.10 5.56
C VAL A 231 -13.44 3.46 6.41
N LEU A 232 -12.19 3.89 6.22
CA LEU A 232 -11.09 3.43 7.07
C LEU A 232 -11.04 4.20 8.38
N ASP A 233 -11.31 3.50 9.48
CA ASP A 233 -11.00 3.99 10.82
C ASP A 233 -9.56 3.69 11.21
N VAL A 234 -9.08 4.41 12.22
CA VAL A 234 -7.77 4.17 12.82
C VAL A 234 -7.78 2.84 13.55
N VAL A 235 -6.82 1.98 13.21
CA VAL A 235 -6.56 0.74 13.95
C VAL A 235 -5.60 1.02 15.08
#